data_AF-A0A3B9BCL4-F1
#
_entry.id   AF-A0A3B9BCL4-F1
#
_cell.length_a   1.000
_cell.length_b   1.000
_cell.length_c   1.000
_cell.angle_alpha   90.00
_cell.angle_beta   90.00
_cell.angle_gamma   90.00
#
_symmetry.space_group_name_H-M   'P 1'
#
loop_
_entity.id
_entity.type
_entity.pdbx_description
1 polymer ?
#
loop_
_entity_poly.entity_id
_entity_poly.type
_entity_poly.pdbx_seq_one_letter_code
_entity_poly.pdbx_strand_id
1 'polypeptide(L)'
;KKKVDREAMQSAIMRIPRMDVRVARDLIDIGIKEIYELQGRSAESLMEEIKELKPETPDYRLAYLRMGIYFSENDPAEASKLHPSIWQDI
;
A
#
# COMPACT_ATOMS: atom_id res chain seq x y z
N LYS A 1 19.24 -8.34 -13.92
CA LYS A 1 18.60 -7.01 -14.09
C LYS A 1 17.19 -7.10 -13.54
N LYS A 2 16.85 -6.40 -12.45
CA LYS A 2 15.47 -6.35 -11.94
C LYS A 2 14.62 -5.61 -12.99
N LYS A 3 13.58 -6.24 -13.52
CA LYS A 3 12.63 -5.58 -14.42
C LYS A 3 11.94 -4.48 -13.60
N VAL A 4 12.05 -3.24 -14.04
CA VAL A 4 11.43 -2.10 -13.36
C VAL A 4 9.92 -2.18 -13.58
N ASP A 5 9.14 -2.16 -12.50
CA ASP A 5 7.69 -2.23 -12.55
C ASP A 5 7.09 -0.86 -12.92
N ARG A 6 7.07 -0.59 -14.23
CA ARG A 6 6.64 0.72 -14.76
C ARG A 6 5.18 1.03 -14.46
N GLU A 7 4.33 0.01 -14.43
CA GLU A 7 2.91 0.17 -14.13
C GLU A 7 2.73 0.65 -12.68
N ALA A 8 3.38 -0.04 -11.72
CA ALA A 8 3.34 0.37 -10.33
C ALA A 8 3.92 1.78 -10.14
N MET A 9 5.07 2.10 -10.74
CA MET A 9 5.69 3.43 -10.62
C MET A 9 4.83 4.59 -11.13
N GLN A 10 3.93 4.33 -12.09
CA GLN A 10 3.06 5.34 -12.70
C GLN A 10 1.66 5.38 -12.06
N SER A 11 1.37 4.47 -11.14
CA SER A 11 0.06 4.37 -10.48
C SER A 11 -0.24 5.55 -9.57
N ALA A 12 -1.54 5.80 -9.31
CA ALA A 12 -1.98 6.79 -8.34
C ALA A 12 -1.44 6.46 -6.93
N ILE A 13 -1.30 5.17 -6.61
CA ILE A 13 -0.78 4.68 -5.32
C ILE A 13 0.61 5.23 -4.99
N MET A 14 1.46 5.47 -6.00
CA MET A 14 2.80 6.05 -5.80
C MET A 14 2.79 7.53 -5.41
N ARG A 15 1.63 8.20 -5.41
CA ARG A 15 1.49 9.56 -4.86
C ARG A 15 1.46 9.56 -3.34
N ILE A 16 1.19 8.41 -2.70
CA ILE A 16 1.27 8.26 -1.24
C ILE A 16 2.74 8.41 -0.83
N PRO A 17 3.10 9.35 0.08
CA PRO A 17 4.48 9.55 0.46
C PRO A 17 5.12 8.28 1.02
N ARG A 18 6.37 8.04 0.62
CA ARG A 18 7.20 6.88 1.02
C ARG A 18 6.66 5.51 0.62
N MET A 19 5.66 5.42 -0.26
CA MET A 19 5.14 4.13 -0.72
C MET A 19 6.22 3.27 -1.38
N ASP A 20 6.26 1.97 -1.03
CA ASP A 20 7.12 1.01 -1.72
C ASP A 20 6.45 0.56 -3.01
N VAL A 21 7.17 0.66 -4.13
CA VAL A 21 6.70 0.25 -5.47
C VAL A 21 6.17 -1.18 -5.52
N ARG A 22 6.70 -2.08 -4.69
CA ARG A 22 6.23 -3.45 -4.63
C ARG A 22 4.85 -3.52 -3.97
N VAL A 23 4.58 -2.69 -2.96
CA VAL A 23 3.26 -2.63 -2.30
C VAL A 23 2.24 -2.07 -3.28
N ALA A 24 2.62 -1.00 -4.00
CA ALA A 24 1.80 -0.47 -5.08
C ALA A 24 1.50 -1.54 -6.13
N ARG A 25 2.49 -2.38 -6.48
CA ARG A 25 2.25 -3.50 -7.40
C ARG A 25 1.27 -4.53 -6.83
N ASP A 26 1.42 -4.91 -5.56
CA ASP A 26 0.53 -5.88 -4.92
C ASP A 26 -0.93 -5.37 -4.89
N LEU A 27 -1.13 -4.08 -4.61
CA LEU A 27 -2.45 -3.43 -4.68
C LEU A 27 -3.04 -3.50 -6.09
N ILE A 28 -2.25 -3.19 -7.12
CA ILE A 28 -2.69 -3.28 -8.53
C ILE A 28 -3.06 -4.72 -8.91
N ASP A 29 -2.29 -5.71 -8.45
CA ASP A 29 -2.54 -7.12 -8.76
C ASP A 29 -3.85 -7.63 -8.15
N ILE A 30 -4.27 -7.10 -6.98
CA ILE A 30 -5.60 -7.37 -6.38
C ILE A 30 -6.70 -6.41 -6.88
N GLY A 31 -6.41 -5.59 -7.89
CA GLY A 31 -7.40 -4.75 -8.58
C GLY A 31 -7.55 -3.32 -8.05
N ILE A 32 -6.76 -2.91 -7.04
CA ILE A 32 -6.77 -1.55 -6.48
C ILE A 32 -5.84 -0.64 -7.31
N LYS A 33 -6.43 0.36 -7.98
CA LYS A 33 -5.72 1.23 -8.91
C LYS A 33 -5.69 2.68 -8.46
N GLU A 34 -6.70 3.10 -7.71
CA GLU A 34 -6.87 4.46 -7.22
C GLU A 34 -6.81 4.53 -5.69
N ILE A 35 -6.35 5.66 -5.16
CA ILE A 35 -6.15 5.83 -3.70
C ILE A 35 -7.48 5.73 -2.93
N TYR A 36 -8.57 6.28 -3.47
CA TYR A 36 -9.87 6.28 -2.78
C TYR A 36 -10.43 4.87 -2.55
N GLU A 37 -9.99 3.88 -3.33
CA GLU A 37 -10.44 2.48 -3.20
C GLU A 37 -9.90 1.79 -1.93
N LEU A 38 -8.93 2.43 -1.26
CA LEU A 38 -8.41 2.00 0.04
C LEU A 38 -9.31 2.44 1.21
N GLN A 39 -10.18 3.43 1.01
CA GLN A 39 -11.02 3.96 2.08
C GLN A 39 -11.97 2.88 2.63
N GLY A 40 -12.03 2.74 3.95
CA GLY A 40 -12.88 1.75 4.61
C GLY A 40 -12.41 0.29 4.44
N ARG A 41 -11.26 0.04 3.81
CA ARG A 41 -10.61 -1.28 3.79
C ARG A 41 -9.80 -1.48 5.07
N SER A 42 -9.65 -2.73 5.49
CA SER A 42 -8.64 -3.08 6.52
C SER A 42 -7.34 -3.51 5.86
N ALA A 43 -6.22 -3.19 6.49
CA ALA A 43 -4.91 -3.59 5.98
C ALA A 43 -4.72 -5.11 6.01
N GLU A 44 -5.30 -5.77 7.01
CA GLU A 44 -5.28 -7.21 7.20
C GLU A 44 -6.03 -7.92 6.06
N SER A 45 -7.22 -7.45 5.68
CA SER A 45 -7.97 -7.99 4.52
C SER A 45 -7.19 -7.80 3.23
N LEU A 46 -6.59 -6.62 3.02
CA LEU A 46 -5.75 -6.39 1.83
C LEU A 46 -4.54 -7.33 1.83
N MET A 47 -3.91 -7.56 2.98
CA MET A 47 -2.77 -8.47 3.10
C MET A 47 -3.18 -9.92 2.82
N GLU A 48 -4.36 -10.35 3.26
CA GLU A 48 -4.92 -11.67 2.96
C GLU A 48 -5.13 -11.84 1.46
N GLU A 49 -5.82 -10.91 0.79
CA GLU A 49 -6.02 -10.93 -0.67
C GLU A 49 -4.69 -10.95 -1.45
N ILE A 50 -3.68 -10.21 -0.98
CA ILE A 50 -2.34 -10.23 -1.57
C ILE A 50 -1.69 -11.60 -1.37
N LYS A 51 -1.81 -12.20 -0.18
CA LYS A 51 -1.25 -13.52 0.15
C LYS A 51 -1.94 -14.66 -0.61
N GLU A 52 -3.22 -14.51 -0.98
CA GLU A 52 -3.89 -15.47 -1.87
C GLU A 52 -3.20 -15.57 -3.24
N LEU A 53 -2.73 -14.44 -3.78
CA LEU A 53 -1.96 -14.42 -5.04
C LEU A 53 -0.46 -14.71 -4.83
N LYS A 54 0.10 -14.27 -3.71
CA LYS A 54 1.54 -14.32 -3.40
C LYS A 54 1.75 -14.74 -1.94
N PRO A 55 1.72 -16.05 -1.62
CA PRO A 55 1.80 -16.54 -0.24
C PRO A 55 3.04 -16.09 0.53
N GLU A 56 4.17 -15.93 -0.16
CA GLU A 56 5.46 -15.50 0.39
C GLU A 56 5.58 -13.97 0.57
N THR A 57 4.46 -13.23 0.52
CA THR A 57 4.47 -11.78 0.70
C THR A 57 4.96 -11.43 2.11
N PRO A 58 6.06 -10.66 2.26
CA PRO A 58 6.63 -10.35 3.56
C PRO A 58 5.71 -9.47 4.43
N ASP A 59 5.68 -9.70 5.74
CA ASP A 59 4.75 -9.00 6.64
C ASP A 59 4.99 -7.48 6.76
N TYR A 60 6.19 -6.98 6.42
CA TYR A 60 6.44 -5.53 6.42
C TYR A 60 5.49 -4.74 5.50
N ARG A 61 4.85 -5.42 4.53
CA ARG A 61 3.86 -4.82 3.63
C ARG A 61 2.66 -4.27 4.38
N LEU A 62 2.28 -4.89 5.50
CA LEU A 62 1.14 -4.49 6.30
C LEU A 62 1.24 -3.04 6.76
N ALA A 63 2.43 -2.60 7.18
CA ALA A 63 2.67 -1.22 7.60
C ALA A 63 2.45 -0.20 6.47
N TYR A 64 2.80 -0.55 5.23
CA TYR A 64 2.53 0.29 4.07
C TYR A 64 1.05 0.32 3.69
N LEU A 65 0.36 -0.81 3.81
CA LEU A 65 -1.09 -0.90 3.57
C LEU A 65 -1.85 0.00 4.55
N ARG A 66 -1.52 -0.09 5.85
CA ARG A 66 -2.08 0.78 6.90
C ARG A 66 -1.84 2.26 6.62
N MET A 67 -0.61 2.62 6.27
CA MET A 67 -0.27 4.00 5.88
C MET A 67 -1.07 4.46 4.65
N GLY A 68 -1.25 3.59 3.66
CA GLY A 68 -2.02 3.90 2.45
C GLY A 68 -3.50 4.14 2.74
N ILE A 69 -4.10 3.33 3.60
CA ILE A 69 -5.48 3.52 4.07
C ILE A 69 -5.60 4.86 4.82
N TYR A 70 -4.71 5.11 5.79
CA TYR A 70 -4.69 6.39 6.52
C TYR A 70 -4.59 7.59 5.58
N PHE A 71 -3.66 7.55 4.62
CA PHE A 71 -3.52 8.62 3.63
C PHE A 71 -4.81 8.81 2.81
N SER A 72 -5.47 7.72 2.41
CA SER A 72 -6.71 7.80 1.64
C SER A 72 -7.87 8.41 2.42
N GLU A 73 -7.90 8.27 3.75
CA GLU A 73 -8.98 8.73 4.62
C GLU A 73 -8.76 10.12 5.19
N ASN A 74 -7.57 10.72 5.00
CA ASN A 74 -7.20 11.99 5.60
C ASN A 74 -6.66 12.96 4.54
N ASP A 75 -7.40 14.04 4.29
CA ASP A 75 -6.98 15.13 3.38
C ASP A 75 -7.15 16.50 4.07
N PRO A 76 -6.06 17.19 4.43
CA PRO A 76 -4.66 16.76 4.30
C PRO A 76 -4.25 15.74 5.38
N ALA A 77 -3.47 14.74 4.99
CA ALA A 77 -2.88 13.78 5.93
C ALA A 77 -1.76 14.41 6.78
N GLU A 78 -1.62 13.96 8.04
CA GLU A 78 -0.55 14.43 8.92
C GLU A 78 0.82 13.88 8.48
N ALA A 79 1.76 14.77 8.17
CA ALA A 79 3.08 14.39 7.65
C ALA A 79 3.87 13.43 8.57
N SER A 80 3.70 13.54 9.89
CA SER A 80 4.34 12.67 10.90
C SER A 80 3.87 11.21 10.80
N LYS A 81 2.66 10.98 10.28
CA LYS A 81 2.06 9.66 10.08
C LYS A 81 2.36 9.06 8.70
N LEU A 82 3.02 9.79 7.80
CA LEU A 82 3.38 9.31 6.46
C LEU A 82 4.77 8.66 6.43
N HIS A 83 5.03 7.80 7.41
CA HIS A 83 6.19 6.93 7.46
C HIS A 83 5.76 5.52 7.90
N PRO A 84 6.13 4.45 7.17
CA PRO A 84 5.65 3.10 7.45
C PRO A 84 6.04 2.59 8.84
N SER A 85 7.15 3.04 9.43
CA SER A 85 7.54 2.64 10.80
C SER A 85 6.52 2.99 11.87
N ILE A 86 5.66 4.01 11.64
CA ILE A 86 4.61 4.41 12.58
C ILE A 86 3.48 3.36 12.64
N TRP A 87 3.40 2.49 11.63
CA TRP A 87 2.30 1.55 11.42
C TRP A 87 2.69 0.09 11.65
N GLN A 88 3.92 -0.19 12.09
CA GLN A 88 4.44 -1.55 12.26
C GLN A 88 3.77 -2.30 13.41
N ASP A 89 3.46 -1.60 14.51
CA ASP A 89 3.01 -2.21 15.78
C ASP A 89 1.56 -1.88 16.15
N ILE A 90 0.77 -1.39 15.18
CA ILE A 90 -0.68 -1.18 15.35
C ILE A 90 -1.42 -2.51 15.25
#